data_AF-A0A5T5D3M4-F1
#
_entry.id   AF-A0A5T5D3M4-F1
#
_cell.length_a   1.000
_cell.length_b   1.000
_cell.length_c   1.000
_cell.angle_alpha   90.00
_cell.angle_beta   90.00
_cell.angle_gamma   90.00
#
_symmetry.space_group_name_H-M   'P 1'
#
loop_
_entity.id
_entity.type
_entity.pdbx_description
1 polymer ?
#
loop_
_entity_poly.entity_id
_entity_poly.type
_entity_poly.pdbx_seq_one_letter_code
_entity_poly.pdbx_strand_id
1 'polypeptide(L)'
;MSLMNAAQLVCDSVLANRVALNAHNELYHFLMAVNAYGLKAVVDESTNLLMERGYPYLKAAEMSISRATHMLEIANGQKTYQDVRERLRNPGNNEVGSHTSNLDYDF
;
A
#
# COMPACT_ATOMS: atom_id res chain seq x y z
N MET A 1 -29.50 -12.29 4.74
CA MET A 1 -28.23 -12.34 3.97
C MET A 1 -28.21 -13.63 3.18
N SER A 2 -28.05 -13.57 1.86
CA SER A 2 -27.92 -14.77 1.01
C SER A 2 -26.60 -15.49 1.30
N LEU A 3 -26.57 -16.81 1.13
CA LEU A 3 -25.36 -17.63 1.26
C LEU A 3 -24.23 -17.14 0.33
N MET A 4 -24.57 -16.63 -0.86
CA MET A 4 -23.62 -16.01 -1.79
C MET A 4 -23.01 -14.71 -1.22
N ASN A 5 -23.81 -13.87 -0.55
CA ASN A 5 -23.30 -12.63 0.04
C ASN A 5 -22.35 -12.91 1.22
N ALA A 6 -22.63 -13.95 2.01
CA ALA A 6 -21.74 -14.38 3.08
C ALA A 6 -20.43 -14.96 2.52
N ALA A 7 -20.50 -15.76 1.44
CA ALA A 7 -19.31 -16.29 0.78
C ALA A 7 -18.43 -15.18 0.19
N GLN A 8 -19.03 -14.17 -0.45
CA GLN A 8 -18.30 -13.02 -0.99
C GLN A 8 -17.57 -12.24 0.11
N LEU A 9 -18.25 -11.93 1.22
CA LEU A 9 -17.64 -11.22 2.36
C LEU A 9 -16.46 -11.98 2.97
N VAL A 10 -16.55 -13.31 3.04
CA VAL A 10 -15.45 -14.15 3.54
C VAL A 10 -14.26 -14.11 2.58
N CYS A 11 -14.49 -14.24 1.26
CA CYS A 11 -13.45 -14.12 0.25
C CYS A 11 -12.75 -12.75 0.32
N ASP A 12 -13.53 -11.66 0.35
CA ASP A 12 -13.00 -10.29 0.41
C ASP A 12 -12.18 -10.07 1.69
N SER A 13 -12.61 -10.63 2.83
CA SER A 13 -11.87 -10.57 4.10
C SER A 13 -10.56 -11.35 4.06
N VAL A 14 -10.54 -12.53 3.43
CA VAL A 14 -9.31 -13.33 3.28
C VAL A 14 -8.32 -12.61 2.38
N LEU A 15 -8.80 -12.02 1.27
CA LEU A 15 -7.98 -11.24 0.35
C LEU A 15 -7.40 -10.00 1.03
N ALA A 16 -8.23 -9.23 1.74
CA ALA A 16 -7.78 -8.04 2.47
C ALA A 16 -6.71 -8.39 3.52
N ASN A 17 -6.88 -9.48 4.26
CA ASN A 17 -5.89 -9.95 5.23
C ASN A 17 -4.56 -10.34 4.57
N ARG A 18 -4.59 -10.98 3.39
CA ARG A 18 -3.38 -11.33 2.64
C ARG A 18 -2.64 -10.09 2.16
N VAL A 19 -3.34 -9.11 1.61
CA VAL A 19 -2.75 -7.84 1.18
C VAL A 19 -2.13 -7.10 2.37
N ALA A 20 -2.84 -7.04 3.50
CA ALA A 20 -2.33 -6.42 4.72
C ALA A 20 -1.07 -7.12 5.24
N LEU A 21 -1.03 -8.46 5.21
CA LEU A 21 0.15 -9.23 5.60
C LEU A 21 1.35 -8.96 4.69
N ASN A 22 1.14 -8.93 3.37
CA ASN A 22 2.21 -8.61 2.42
C ASN A 22 2.75 -7.19 2.64
N ALA A 23 1.88 -6.21 2.85
CA ALA A 23 2.29 -4.85 3.15
C ALA A 23 3.07 -4.75 4.48
N HIS A 24 2.65 -5.50 5.50
CA HIS A 24 3.36 -5.58 6.77
C HIS A 24 4.76 -6.19 6.63
N ASN A 25 4.88 -7.29 5.88
CA ASN A 25 6.17 -7.93 5.61
C ASN A 25 7.11 -6.99 4.85
N GLU A 26 6.61 -6.29 3.85
CA GLU A 26 7.41 -5.32 3.09
C GLU A 26 7.90 -4.17 3.99
N LEU A 27 7.02 -3.62 4.82
CA LEU A 27 7.38 -2.59 5.80
C LEU A 27 8.46 -3.10 6.77
N TYR A 28 8.31 -4.32 7.29
CA TYR A 28 9.28 -4.95 8.17
C TYR A 28 10.66 -5.03 7.51
N HIS A 29 10.73 -5.55 6.28
CA HIS A 29 12.00 -5.67 5.56
C HIS A 29 12.62 -4.32 5.20
N PHE A 30 11.79 -3.34 4.82
CA PHE A 30 12.25 -1.97 4.61
C PHE A 30 12.89 -1.39 5.87
N LEU A 31 12.22 -1.47 7.03
CA LEU A 31 12.75 -0.94 8.28
C LEU A 31 14.03 -1.65 8.73
N MET A 32 14.10 -2.98 8.57
CA MET A 32 15.31 -3.75 8.82
C MET A 32 16.48 -3.32 7.93
N ALA A 33 16.24 -3.12 6.63
CA ALA A 33 17.26 -2.68 5.69
C ALA A 33 17.73 -1.25 5.99
N VAL A 34 16.81 -0.33 6.31
CA VAL A 34 17.15 1.04 6.71
C VAL A 34 17.96 1.06 7.99
N ASN A 35 17.62 0.22 8.98
CA ASN A 35 18.38 0.10 10.21
C ASN A 35 19.80 -0.46 9.98
N ALA A 36 19.95 -1.43 9.07
CA ALA A 36 21.23 -2.07 8.79
C ALA A 36 22.16 -1.23 7.91
N TYR A 37 21.62 -0.54 6.90
CA TYR A 37 22.41 0.08 5.82
C TYR A 37 22.19 1.61 5.68
N GLY A 38 21.19 2.16 6.36
CA GLY A 38 20.80 3.55 6.24
C GLY A 38 19.87 3.83 5.05
N LEU A 39 19.01 4.84 5.20
CA LEU A 39 17.98 5.19 4.22
C LEU A 39 18.54 5.48 2.82
N LYS A 40 19.67 6.20 2.74
CA LYS A 40 20.29 6.57 1.46
C LYS A 40 20.66 5.32 0.65
N ALA A 41 21.33 4.35 1.28
CA ALA A 41 21.75 3.12 0.62
C ALA A 41 20.54 2.31 0.14
N VAL A 42 19.48 2.22 0.95
CA VAL A 42 18.23 1.54 0.57
C VAL A 42 17.55 2.21 -0.63
N VAL A 43 17.49 3.54 -0.67
CA VAL A 43 16.90 4.29 -1.78
C VAL A 43 17.73 4.17 -3.06
N ASP A 44 19.06 4.26 -2.94
CA ASP A 44 19.97 4.09 -4.08
C ASP A 44 19.84 2.68 -4.68
N GLU A 45 19.82 1.64 -3.84
CA GLU A 45 19.68 0.26 -4.30
C GLU A 45 18.30 -0.04 -4.87
N SER A 46 17.25 0.53 -4.28
CA SER A 46 15.89 0.47 -4.86
C SER A 46 15.84 1.10 -6.25
N THR A 47 16.61 2.18 -6.46
CA THR A 47 16.70 2.86 -7.75
C THR A 47 17.41 1.98 -8.77
N ASN A 48 18.50 1.32 -8.39
CA ASN A 48 19.19 0.34 -9.23
C ASN A 48 18.26 -0.80 -9.65
N LEU A 49 17.53 -1.41 -8.71
CA LEU A 49 16.57 -2.48 -8.99
C LEU A 49 15.45 -2.05 -9.95
N LEU A 50 14.99 -0.80 -9.86
CA LEU A 50 14.02 -0.26 -10.81
C LEU A 50 14.64 0.01 -12.18
N MET A 51 15.89 0.47 -12.24
CA MET A 51 16.61 0.61 -13.51
C MET A 51 16.81 -0.74 -14.21
N GLU A 52 17.11 -1.81 -13.47
CA GLU A 52 17.19 -3.17 -13.99
C GLU A 52 15.86 -3.67 -14.58
N ARG A 53 14.73 -3.16 -14.07
CA ARG A 53 13.38 -3.42 -14.60
C ARG A 53 13.03 -2.56 -15.81
N GLY A 54 13.96 -1.73 -16.30
CA GLY A 54 13.81 -0.91 -17.50
C GLY A 54 13.31 0.51 -17.25
N TYR A 55 13.20 0.97 -16.00
CA TYR A 55 12.83 2.36 -15.73
C TYR A 55 14.04 3.30 -15.95
N PRO A 56 13.86 4.45 -16.64
CA PRO A 56 14.91 5.47 -16.72
C PRO A 56 15.30 6.00 -15.33
N TYR A 57 16.56 6.39 -15.14
CA TYR A 57 17.11 6.82 -13.85
C TYR A 57 16.21 7.80 -13.09
N LEU A 58 15.79 8.91 -13.73
CA LEU A 58 14.94 9.91 -13.06
C LEU A 58 13.61 9.33 -12.58
N LYS A 59 13.02 8.41 -13.36
CA LYS A 59 11.75 7.76 -13.00
C LYS A 59 11.94 6.74 -11.89
N ALA A 60 13.01 5.95 -11.97
CA ALA A 60 13.39 5.00 -10.94
C ALA A 60 13.65 5.71 -9.60
N ALA A 61 14.42 6.81 -9.62
CA ALA A 61 14.72 7.60 -8.43
C ALA A 61 13.44 8.19 -7.80
N GLU A 62 12.57 8.79 -8.61
CA GLU A 62 11.27 9.31 -8.14
C GLU A 62 10.44 8.21 -7.45
N MET A 63 10.33 7.04 -8.08
CA MET A 63 9.58 5.90 -7.55
C MET A 63 10.18 5.37 -6.25
N SER A 64 11.51 5.21 -6.17
CA SER A 64 12.21 4.75 -4.97
C SER A 64 12.00 5.71 -3.80
N ILE A 65 12.17 7.01 -4.03
CA ILE A 65 11.97 8.05 -3.02
C ILE A 65 10.51 8.05 -2.55
N SER A 66 9.55 8.03 -3.49
CA SER A 66 8.13 7.99 -3.16
C SER A 66 7.76 6.77 -2.32
N ARG A 67 8.26 5.58 -2.67
CA ARG A 67 8.02 4.35 -1.90
C ARG A 67 8.63 4.41 -0.51
N ALA A 68 9.88 4.88 -0.39
CA ALA A 68 10.54 5.01 0.91
C ALA A 68 9.83 6.01 1.82
N THR A 69 9.40 7.16 1.28
CA THR A 69 8.59 8.14 2.01
C THR A 69 7.29 7.50 2.52
N HIS A 70 6.56 6.81 1.65
CA HIS A 70 5.31 6.14 2.03
C HIS A 70 5.53 5.08 3.12
N MET A 71 6.61 4.29 3.05
CA MET A 71 6.93 3.31 4.11
C MET A 71 7.24 3.99 5.45
N LEU A 72 7.93 5.13 5.44
CA LEU A 72 8.19 5.92 6.65
C LEU A 72 6.91 6.53 7.22
N GLU A 73 5.99 7.00 6.38
CA GLU A 73 4.67 7.48 6.80
C GLU A 73 3.88 6.38 7.52
N ILE A 74 3.85 5.16 6.96
CA ILE A 74 3.22 4.01 7.61
C ILE A 74 3.92 3.67 8.94
N ALA A 75 5.26 3.64 8.95
CA ALA A 75 6.04 3.33 10.16
C ALA A 75 5.77 4.34 11.30
N ASN A 76 5.56 5.60 10.96
CA ASN A 76 5.22 6.67 11.91
C ASN A 76 3.75 6.66 12.34
N GLY A 77 2.96 5.67 11.89
CA GLY A 77 1.58 5.51 12.28
C GLY A 77 0.63 6.52 11.64
N GLN A 78 0.95 7.03 10.45
CA GLN A 78 0.07 7.96 9.74
C GLN A 78 -1.24 7.26 9.34
N LYS A 79 -2.37 7.87 9.72
CA LYS A 79 -3.71 7.29 9.58
C LYS A 79 -4.54 7.89 8.45
N THR A 80 -3.90 8.53 7.47
CA THR A 80 -4.55 9.29 6.39
C THR A 80 -5.78 8.59 5.82
N TYR A 81 -5.66 7.31 5.44
CA TYR A 81 -6.77 6.58 4.81
C TYR A 81 -7.81 6.04 5.80
N GLN A 82 -7.47 5.87 7.08
CA GLN A 82 -8.47 5.62 8.13
C GLN A 82 -9.34 6.87 8.31
N ASP A 83 -8.72 8.04 8.40
CA ASP A 83 -9.41 9.32 8.53
C ASP A 83 -10.27 9.62 7.28
N VAL A 84 -9.76 9.34 6.08
CA VAL A 84 -10.54 9.46 4.83
C VAL A 84 -11.75 8.54 4.86
N ARG A 85 -11.60 7.27 5.26
CA ARG A 85 -12.72 6.33 5.37
C ARG A 85 -13.77 6.82 6.36
N GLU A 86 -13.36 7.32 7.53
CA GLU A 86 -14.27 7.84 8.54
C GLU A 86 -15.04 9.07 8.03
N ARG A 87 -14.36 9.98 7.33
CA ARG A 87 -14.99 11.16 6.70
C ARG A 87 -15.97 10.78 5.60
N LEU A 88 -15.61 9.81 4.75
CA LEU A 88 -16.48 9.34 3.66
C LEU A 88 -17.66 8.49 4.16
N ARG A 89 -17.54 7.84 5.33
CA ARG A 89 -18.64 7.09 5.97
C ARG A 89 -19.69 8.00 6.61
N ASN A 90 -19.28 9.19 7.05
CA ASN A 90 -20.16 10.21 7.60
C ASN A 90 -20.16 11.48 6.72
N PRO A 91 -20.51 11.37 5.42
CA PRO A 91 -20.58 12.54 4.57
C PRO A 91 -21.79 13.35 5.04
N GLY A 92 -21.58 14.57 5.52
CA GLY A 92 -22.69 15.51 5.60
C GLY A 92 -23.28 15.66 4.20
N ASN A 93 -24.42 15.01 3.95
CA ASN A 93 -25.24 15.08 2.73
C ASN A 93 -24.48 15.07 1.38
N ASN A 94 -23.64 14.07 1.11
CA ASN A 94 -23.18 13.83 -0.27
C ASN A 94 -23.27 12.35 -0.62
N GLU A 95 -24.00 12.05 -1.69
CA GLU A 95 -24.22 10.72 -2.24
C GLU A 95 -22.87 10.06 -2.54
N VAL A 96 -22.57 8.96 -1.83
CA VAL A 96 -21.36 8.18 -2.07
C VAL A 96 -21.61 7.38 -3.36
N GLY A 97 -20.99 7.83 -4.45
CA GLY A 97 -21.06 7.20 -5.75
C GLY A 97 -20.55 5.75 -5.76
N SER A 98 -21.08 5.00 -6.72
CA SER A 98 -20.76 3.59 -7.03
C SER A 98 -19.26 3.26 -6.87
N HIS A 99 -18.95 2.17 -6.16
CA HIS A 99 -17.59 1.64 -6.04
C HIS A 99 -17.04 1.28 -7.43
N THR A 100 -15.98 1.96 -7.88
CA THR A 100 -15.34 1.75 -9.20
C THR A 100 -14.21 0.72 -9.18
N SER A 101 -13.94 0.08 -8.04
CA SER A 101 -12.76 -0.76 -7.87
C SER A 101 -13.04 -1.90 -6.92
N ASN A 102 -13.00 -3.13 -7.42
CA ASN A 102 -12.89 -4.34 -6.60
C ASN A 102 -11.40 -4.59 -6.31
N LEU A 103 -11.11 -5.27 -5.20
CA LEU A 103 -9.79 -5.85 -4.94
C LEU A 103 -9.60 -7.08 -5.88
N ASP A 104 -9.57 -6.82 -7.19
CA ASP A 104 -9.18 -7.83 -8.17
C ASP A 104 -7.67 -7.78 -8.35
N TYR A 105 -7.04 -8.95 -8.40
CA TYR A 105 -5.68 -9.09 -8.90
C TYR A 105 -5.60 -10.26 -9.87
N ASP A 106 -5.26 -9.92 -11.12
CA ASP A 106 -4.41 -10.74 -11.98
C ASP A 106 -2.96 -10.64 -11.46
N PHE A 107 -2.54 -11.57 -10.60
CA PHE A 107 -1.12 -11.92 -10.38
C PHE A 107 -0.99 -13.39 -9.96
#